data_AF-A0A534P0C2-F1
#
_entry.id   AF-A0A534P0C2-F1
#
_cell.length_a   1.000
_cell.length_b   1.000
_cell.length_c   1.000
_cell.angle_alpha   90.00
_cell.angle_beta   90.00
_cell.angle_gamma   90.00
#
_symmetry.space_group_name_H-M   'P 1'
#
loop_
_entity.id
_entity.type
_entity.pdbx_description
1 polymer ?
#
loop_
_entity_poly.entity_id
_entity_poly.type
_entity_poly.pdbx_seq_one_letter_code
_entity_poly.pdbx_strand_id
1 'polypeptide(L)'
;MPGTGVERRGIAPADDGRSRRARRSREAPEALRRSGGTAMTVLEALRRHSREAASEAFGLGAFLFSACFFAVLLEHPLSPAHLAIPSALERRALMGLAMGVTAVLLIYSPPGKRSGAHLNPSVTLAFLRLGRLPRWDAAIYVAAQIAGAFLGVALARAILGSSRLSAVHFAATVPGPSGLAVAFLAELCISGVLMAAVLRMGASRFARYTGLVAGALLAIYILVEAPLSGTSMNPARTLASALFDGNFSALLLYFVAPPLGMLLATFLPLPRGCAKVVHDARVPCIFCAQRPPPPDRKRIVILGGGFGGVFAAAALEKRLGARDDVEIVLVSKENYFVFQPMLPEVIGGTIGLTDLVSALKHLLPRTELHVREVEGIDLTARTVTTAPGFQPHAHVLPFDHLVLALGNVTDFRGLCGLAEHALPFKNLQDALEVRNRVIRAVEEAAIEHHDPRLREQLLTFVVAGGGFSGVEVVAELNDFARGIARRYPSIEPREIRVVLVHSQDRILPELTEKLGRFAERILRERGVEIVLGT
;
A
#
# COMPACT_ATOMS: atom_id res chain seq x y z
N MET A 1 -23.50 73.93 33.03
CA MET A 1 -23.31 74.60 31.74
C MET A 1 -22.73 73.57 30.77
N PRO A 2 -23.23 73.44 29.53
CA PRO A 2 -24.53 72.88 29.13
C PRO A 2 -24.42 71.67 28.17
N GLY A 3 -25.42 70.79 28.09
CA GLY A 3 -26.19 70.54 26.85
C GLY A 3 -26.40 69.03 26.63
N THR A 4 -27.59 68.46 26.82
CA THR A 4 -28.69 68.23 25.84
C THR A 4 -28.34 67.32 24.65
N GLY A 5 -29.08 66.22 24.50
CA GLY A 5 -29.26 65.56 23.19
C GLY A 5 -29.26 64.03 23.22
N VAL A 6 -30.41 63.41 23.51
CA VAL A 6 -30.69 62.00 23.22
C VAL A 6 -31.06 61.89 21.74
N GLU A 7 -30.28 61.15 20.95
CA GLU A 7 -30.66 60.70 19.61
C GLU A 7 -30.59 59.17 19.51
N ARG A 8 -31.73 58.57 19.17
CA ARG A 8 -31.86 57.15 18.82
C ARG A 8 -31.19 56.91 17.45
N ARG A 9 -30.31 55.91 17.36
CA ARG A 9 -29.99 55.26 16.08
C ARG A 9 -30.16 53.75 16.18
N GLY A 10 -30.79 53.22 15.14
CA GLY A 10 -31.41 51.91 15.09
C GLY A 10 -30.44 50.74 15.16
N ILE A 11 -30.98 49.65 15.71
CA ILE A 11 -30.43 48.31 15.66
C ILE A 11 -30.37 47.88 14.19
N ALA A 12 -29.16 47.66 13.67
CA ALA A 12 -28.97 46.90 12.43
C ALA A 12 -29.21 45.41 12.74
N PRO A 13 -29.93 44.65 11.90
CA PRO A 13 -30.17 43.24 12.16
C PRO A 13 -28.89 42.43 11.96
N ALA A 14 -28.73 41.41 12.81
CA ALA A 14 -27.65 40.45 12.76
C ALA A 14 -27.54 39.80 11.37
N ASP A 15 -26.34 39.87 10.78
CA ASP A 15 -25.99 39.18 9.54
C ASP A 15 -25.99 37.66 9.81
N ASP A 16 -27.03 36.99 9.34
CA ASP A 16 -27.24 35.55 9.55
C ASP A 16 -26.25 34.73 8.71
N GLY A 17 -25.18 34.29 9.39
CA GLY A 17 -24.16 33.38 8.88
C GLY A 17 -24.70 32.03 8.36
N ARG A 18 -25.99 31.71 8.55
CA ARG A 18 -26.63 30.56 7.88
C ARG A 18 -26.76 30.73 6.37
N SER A 19 -26.89 31.95 5.85
CA SER A 19 -27.12 32.17 4.41
C SER A 19 -25.86 31.93 3.55
N ARG A 20 -24.66 32.28 4.05
CA ARG A 20 -23.37 32.01 3.39
C ARG A 20 -22.97 30.53 3.45
N ARG A 21 -23.34 29.83 4.53
CA ARG A 21 -23.11 28.37 4.68
C ARG A 21 -24.04 27.56 3.77
N ALA A 22 -25.28 28.01 3.56
CA ALA A 22 -26.23 27.40 2.63
C ALA A 22 -25.88 27.63 1.15
N ARG A 23 -25.23 28.75 0.79
CA ARG A 23 -24.74 29.00 -0.58
C ARG A 23 -23.49 28.18 -0.90
N ARG A 24 -22.50 28.10 0.00
CA ARG A 24 -21.28 27.29 -0.20
C ARG A 24 -21.54 25.78 -0.22
N SER A 25 -22.54 25.30 0.51
CA SER A 25 -22.94 23.88 0.49
C SER A 25 -23.76 23.47 -0.73
N ARG A 26 -24.31 24.44 -1.49
CA ARG A 26 -24.98 24.20 -2.79
C ARG A 26 -24.05 24.34 -4.00
N GLU A 27 -22.94 25.08 -3.89
CA GLU A 27 -21.96 25.24 -4.99
C GLU A 27 -20.96 24.07 -5.08
N ALA A 28 -20.62 23.43 -3.94
CA ALA A 28 -19.71 22.28 -3.93
C ALA A 28 -20.22 21.02 -4.67
N PRO A 29 -21.52 20.68 -4.68
CA PRO A 29 -22.06 19.58 -5.48
C PRO A 29 -22.21 19.89 -6.98
N GLU A 30 -22.35 21.17 -7.36
CA GLU A 30 -22.49 21.59 -8.77
C GLU A 30 -21.15 21.65 -9.51
N ALA A 31 -20.07 22.03 -8.82
CA ALA A 31 -18.72 22.02 -9.40
C ALA A 31 -18.22 20.59 -9.71
N LEU A 32 -18.57 19.60 -8.89
CA LEU A 32 -18.26 18.18 -9.17
C LEU A 32 -19.21 17.52 -10.18
N ARG A 33 -20.43 18.05 -10.38
CA ARG A 33 -21.35 17.58 -11.43
C ARG A 33 -21.01 18.12 -12.82
N ARG A 34 -20.31 19.26 -12.92
CA ARG A 34 -19.83 19.82 -14.20
C ARG A 34 -18.60 19.10 -14.78
N SER A 35 -17.92 18.24 -14.03
CA SER A 35 -16.92 17.31 -14.59
C SER A 35 -17.53 15.99 -15.06
N GLY A 36 -18.83 15.98 -15.38
CA GLY A 36 -19.46 14.94 -16.18
C GLY A 36 -18.82 14.90 -17.57
N GLY A 37 -17.96 13.91 -17.77
CA GLY A 37 -17.40 13.43 -19.03
C GLY A 37 -17.66 14.26 -20.28
N THR A 38 -16.78 15.23 -20.57
CA THR A 38 -16.48 15.52 -21.97
C THR A 38 -15.88 14.24 -22.57
N ALA A 39 -16.60 13.62 -23.50
CA ALA A 39 -16.09 12.47 -24.24
C ALA A 39 -14.78 12.88 -24.91
N MET A 40 -13.64 12.37 -24.40
CA MET A 40 -12.32 12.65 -24.97
C MET A 40 -12.36 12.38 -26.48
N THR A 41 -11.87 13.35 -27.25
CA THR A 41 -11.74 13.22 -28.70
C THR A 41 -10.51 12.37 -29.05
N VAL A 42 -10.49 11.80 -30.25
CA VAL A 42 -9.35 11.00 -30.76
C VAL A 42 -8.06 11.82 -30.80
N LEU A 43 -8.16 13.10 -31.16
CA LEU A 43 -7.02 14.02 -31.24
C LEU A 43 -6.40 14.31 -29.87
N GLU A 44 -7.23 14.41 -28.83
CA GLU A 44 -6.74 14.59 -27.45
C GLU A 44 -6.07 13.32 -26.93
N ALA A 45 -6.65 12.14 -27.20
CA ALA A 45 -6.04 10.85 -26.85
C ALA A 45 -4.69 10.64 -27.56
N LEU A 46 -4.61 10.94 -28.86
CA LEU A 46 -3.39 10.86 -29.65
C LEU A 46 -2.29 11.78 -29.14
N ARG A 47 -2.61 13.05 -28.84
CA ARG A 47 -1.61 14.00 -28.30
C ARG A 47 -1.11 13.56 -26.94
N ARG A 48 -1.99 13.05 -26.09
CA ARG A 48 -1.69 12.71 -24.69
C ARG A 48 -0.89 11.42 -24.54
N HIS A 49 -1.11 10.42 -25.42
CA HIS A 49 -0.48 9.10 -25.32
C HIS A 49 0.37 8.69 -26.55
N SER A 50 0.87 9.68 -27.30
CA SER A 50 1.71 9.45 -28.49
C SER A 50 2.98 8.65 -28.19
N ARG A 51 3.56 8.83 -27.00
CA ARG A 51 4.78 8.12 -26.57
C ARG A 51 4.52 6.64 -26.29
N GLU A 52 3.37 6.34 -25.72
CA GLU A 52 2.91 4.98 -25.44
C GLU A 52 2.57 4.26 -26.74
N ALA A 53 1.87 4.93 -27.66
CA ALA A 53 1.61 4.42 -29.00
C ALA A 53 2.92 4.12 -29.76
N ALA A 54 3.88 5.05 -29.76
CA ALA A 54 5.19 4.82 -30.37
C ALA A 54 5.95 3.64 -29.74
N SER A 55 5.79 3.43 -28.43
CA SER A 55 6.41 2.31 -27.72
C SER A 55 5.80 0.96 -28.14
N GLU A 56 4.49 0.89 -28.37
CA GLU A 56 3.81 -0.30 -28.90
C GLU A 56 4.22 -0.59 -30.35
N ALA A 57 4.31 0.45 -31.19
CA ALA A 57 4.81 0.32 -32.57
C ALA A 57 6.25 -0.22 -32.58
N PHE A 58 7.13 0.37 -31.76
CA PHE A 58 8.51 -0.09 -31.61
C PHE A 58 8.57 -1.55 -31.13
N GLY A 59 7.81 -1.91 -30.10
CA GLY A 59 7.85 -3.25 -29.53
C GLY A 59 7.41 -4.33 -30.52
N LEU A 60 6.27 -4.14 -31.22
CA LEU A 60 5.84 -5.12 -32.20
C LEU A 60 6.73 -5.12 -33.45
N GLY A 61 7.23 -3.96 -33.89
CA GLY A 61 8.18 -3.88 -35.00
C GLY A 61 9.50 -4.60 -34.72
N ALA A 62 10.09 -4.38 -33.54
CA ALA A 62 11.30 -5.07 -33.11
C ALA A 62 11.08 -6.59 -32.98
N PHE A 63 9.90 -7.00 -32.50
CA PHE A 63 9.52 -8.42 -32.43
C PHE A 63 9.45 -9.05 -33.84
N LEU A 64 8.82 -8.39 -34.81
CA LEU A 64 8.74 -8.89 -36.20
C LEU A 64 10.09 -8.90 -36.91
N PHE A 65 10.93 -7.88 -36.70
CA PHE A 65 12.29 -7.86 -37.21
C PHE A 65 13.09 -9.07 -36.67
N SER A 66 13.02 -9.31 -35.35
CA SER A 66 13.65 -10.47 -34.71
C SER A 66 13.12 -11.79 -35.28
N ALA A 67 11.81 -11.91 -35.49
CA ALA A 67 11.21 -13.12 -36.06
C ALA A 67 11.73 -13.39 -37.48
N CYS A 68 11.80 -12.36 -38.33
CA CYS A 68 12.37 -12.46 -39.68
C CYS A 68 13.85 -12.84 -39.65
N PHE A 69 14.63 -12.23 -38.75
CA PHE A 69 16.05 -12.54 -38.57
C PHE A 69 16.28 -14.00 -38.20
N PHE A 70 15.59 -14.49 -37.15
CA PHE A 70 15.74 -15.89 -36.74
C PHE A 70 15.13 -16.87 -37.74
N ALA A 71 14.11 -16.49 -38.50
CA ALA A 71 13.57 -17.33 -39.57
C ALA A 71 14.61 -17.51 -40.68
N VAL A 72 15.27 -16.44 -41.12
CA VAL A 72 16.38 -16.54 -42.09
C VAL A 72 17.55 -17.32 -41.50
N LEU A 73 17.90 -17.07 -40.24
CA LEU A 73 19.03 -17.76 -39.60
C LEU A 73 18.78 -19.26 -39.45
N LEU A 74 17.59 -19.69 -39.04
CA LEU A 74 17.32 -21.09 -38.70
C LEU A 74 16.63 -21.87 -39.81
N GLU A 75 15.78 -21.26 -40.64
CA GLU A 75 14.97 -21.98 -41.63
C GLU A 75 15.37 -21.73 -43.08
N HIS A 76 16.27 -20.77 -43.36
CA HIS A 76 16.75 -20.60 -44.74
C HIS A 76 17.61 -21.82 -45.16
N PRO A 77 17.34 -22.47 -46.30
CA PRO A 77 18.02 -23.72 -46.69
C PRO A 77 19.55 -23.61 -46.80
N LEU A 78 20.03 -22.43 -47.18
CA LEU A 78 21.48 -22.14 -47.31
C LEU A 78 22.10 -21.53 -46.05
N SER A 79 21.36 -21.41 -44.95
CA SER A 79 21.93 -20.87 -43.71
C SER A 79 22.87 -21.88 -43.05
N PRO A 80 24.08 -21.46 -42.58
CA PRO A 80 24.97 -22.35 -41.84
C PRO A 80 24.32 -23.00 -40.61
N ALA A 81 23.44 -22.27 -39.91
CA ALA A 81 22.75 -22.81 -38.73
C ALA A 81 21.67 -23.83 -39.11
N HIS A 82 21.02 -23.67 -40.27
CA HIS A 82 20.08 -24.68 -40.80
C HIS A 82 20.80 -25.98 -41.15
N LEU A 83 21.98 -25.86 -41.80
CA LEU A 83 22.80 -27.01 -42.18
C LEU A 83 23.42 -27.72 -40.97
N ALA A 84 23.80 -26.97 -39.93
CA ALA A 84 24.36 -27.52 -38.70
C ALA A 84 23.32 -28.22 -37.81
N ILE A 85 22.03 -27.90 -37.97
CA ILE A 85 20.93 -28.42 -37.13
C ILE A 85 19.86 -29.05 -38.03
N PRO A 86 20.03 -30.31 -38.45
CA PRO A 86 19.10 -30.97 -39.38
C PRO A 86 17.71 -31.18 -38.78
N SER A 87 17.62 -31.35 -37.47
CA SER A 87 16.37 -31.62 -36.75
C SER A 87 15.46 -30.39 -36.73
N ALA A 88 14.31 -30.49 -37.42
CA ALA A 88 13.29 -29.45 -37.42
C ALA A 88 12.68 -29.20 -36.03
N LEU A 89 12.78 -30.17 -35.10
CA LEU A 89 12.35 -29.98 -33.71
C LEU A 89 13.33 -29.09 -32.95
N GLU A 90 14.64 -29.33 -33.10
CA GLU A 90 15.69 -28.54 -32.46
C GLU A 90 15.72 -27.10 -32.96
N ARG A 91 15.57 -26.89 -34.27
CA ARG A 91 15.45 -25.54 -34.84
C ARG A 91 14.24 -24.79 -34.32
N ARG A 92 13.08 -25.44 -34.21
CA ARG A 92 11.88 -24.86 -33.59
C ARG A 92 12.06 -24.56 -32.10
N ALA A 93 12.76 -25.42 -31.36
CA ALA A 93 13.08 -25.17 -29.96
C ALA A 93 13.96 -23.91 -29.80
N LEU A 94 14.98 -23.76 -30.66
CA LEU A 94 15.83 -22.58 -30.68
C LEU A 94 15.08 -21.32 -31.11
N MET A 95 14.23 -21.41 -32.13
CA MET A 95 13.33 -20.33 -32.54
C MET A 95 12.42 -19.91 -31.38
N GLY A 96 11.79 -20.88 -30.70
CA GLY A 96 10.92 -20.64 -29.57
C GLY A 96 11.65 -19.93 -28.43
N LEU A 97 12.84 -20.42 -28.06
CA LEU A 97 13.67 -19.79 -27.03
C LEU A 97 14.06 -18.35 -27.43
N ALA A 98 14.55 -18.15 -28.65
CA ALA A 98 14.95 -16.84 -29.16
C ALA A 98 13.77 -15.86 -29.11
N MET A 99 12.60 -16.26 -29.61
CA MET A 99 11.43 -15.40 -29.64
C MET A 99 10.82 -15.14 -28.25
N GLY A 100 10.84 -16.15 -27.36
CA GLY A 100 10.46 -15.98 -25.97
C GLY A 100 11.35 -14.98 -25.24
N VAL A 101 12.67 -15.07 -25.42
CA VAL A 101 13.64 -14.10 -24.87
C VAL A 101 13.41 -12.71 -25.46
N THR A 102 13.21 -12.59 -26.77
CA THR A 102 12.89 -11.31 -27.42
C THR A 102 11.63 -10.68 -26.80
N ALA A 103 10.56 -11.45 -26.59
CA ALA A 103 9.35 -10.95 -25.94
C ALA A 103 9.63 -10.46 -24.52
N VAL A 104 10.38 -11.22 -23.71
CA VAL A 104 10.77 -10.81 -22.35
C VAL A 104 11.55 -9.51 -22.38
N LEU A 105 12.58 -9.40 -23.22
CA LEU A 105 13.40 -8.19 -23.31
C LEU A 105 12.56 -6.97 -23.69
N LEU A 106 11.64 -7.11 -24.64
CA LEU A 106 10.74 -6.04 -25.04
C LEU A 106 9.77 -5.65 -23.93
N ILE A 107 9.17 -6.61 -23.22
CA ILE A 107 8.24 -6.35 -22.11
C ILE A 107 8.93 -5.58 -20.97
N TYR A 108 10.14 -5.97 -20.59
CA TYR A 108 10.88 -5.32 -19.49
C TYR A 108 11.70 -4.11 -19.92
N SER A 109 11.79 -3.81 -21.21
CA SER A 109 12.46 -2.62 -21.73
C SER A 109 11.78 -1.31 -21.26
N PRO A 110 12.50 -0.18 -21.27
CA PRO A 110 11.89 1.13 -20.99
C PRO A 110 10.62 1.45 -21.81
N PRO A 111 10.58 1.24 -23.15
CA PRO A 111 9.34 1.43 -23.92
C PRO A 111 8.23 0.44 -23.52
N GLY A 112 8.57 -0.83 -23.28
CA GLY A 112 7.58 -1.84 -22.85
C GLY A 112 6.93 -1.50 -21.50
N LYS A 113 7.74 -1.14 -20.50
CA LYS A 113 7.24 -0.68 -19.18
C LYS A 113 6.41 0.60 -19.28
N ARG A 114 6.69 1.47 -20.26
CA ARG A 114 5.91 2.70 -20.49
C ARG A 114 4.52 2.37 -21.01
N SER A 115 4.42 1.67 -22.15
CA SER A 115 3.12 1.40 -22.79
C SER A 115 2.29 0.33 -22.11
N GLY A 116 2.93 -0.55 -21.31
CA GLY A 116 2.31 -1.75 -20.78
C GLY A 116 2.56 -3.01 -21.60
N ALA A 117 3.27 -2.88 -22.73
CA ALA A 117 3.71 -3.96 -23.61
C ALA A 117 2.57 -4.91 -24.02
N HIS A 118 1.48 -4.37 -24.58
CA HIS A 118 0.43 -5.22 -25.13
C HIS A 118 0.97 -5.98 -26.35
N LEU A 119 1.68 -5.25 -27.23
CA LEU A 119 2.36 -5.71 -28.44
C LEU A 119 1.49 -6.61 -29.34
N ASN A 120 0.17 -6.52 -29.19
CA ASN A 120 -0.79 -7.44 -29.76
C ASN A 120 -2.20 -6.81 -29.72
N PRO A 121 -2.87 -6.64 -30.87
CA PRO A 121 -4.24 -6.14 -30.90
C PRO A 121 -5.22 -7.00 -30.09
N SER A 122 -5.05 -8.32 -30.07
CA SER A 122 -5.90 -9.24 -29.30
C SER A 122 -5.82 -8.96 -27.79
N VAL A 123 -4.61 -8.70 -27.27
CA VAL A 123 -4.40 -8.31 -25.87
C VAL A 123 -5.04 -6.95 -25.58
N THR A 124 -4.85 -5.98 -26.48
CA THR A 124 -5.45 -4.65 -26.39
C THR A 124 -6.98 -4.72 -26.33
N LEU A 125 -7.61 -5.54 -27.18
CA LEU A 125 -9.07 -5.74 -27.20
C LEU A 125 -9.58 -6.43 -25.94
N ALA A 126 -8.83 -7.39 -25.39
CA ALA A 126 -9.18 -8.03 -24.13
C ALA A 126 -9.19 -7.03 -22.96
N PHE A 127 -8.21 -6.12 -22.89
CA PHE A 127 -8.19 -5.06 -21.88
C PHE A 127 -9.27 -3.99 -22.09
N LEU A 128 -9.65 -3.70 -23.33
CA LEU A 128 -10.80 -2.86 -23.65
C LEU A 128 -12.10 -3.47 -23.11
N ARG A 129 -12.32 -4.78 -23.33
CA ARG A 129 -13.51 -5.50 -22.84
C ARG A 129 -13.64 -5.51 -21.32
N LEU A 130 -12.51 -5.54 -20.62
CA LEU A 130 -12.44 -5.46 -19.15
C LEU A 130 -12.64 -4.04 -18.60
N GLY A 131 -12.79 -3.03 -19.45
CA GLY A 131 -12.89 -1.62 -19.03
C GLY A 131 -11.58 -1.10 -18.42
N ARG A 132 -10.44 -1.75 -18.70
CA ARG A 132 -9.11 -1.37 -18.19
C ARG A 132 -8.34 -0.44 -19.14
N LEU A 133 -8.86 -0.26 -20.36
CA LEU A 133 -8.30 0.58 -21.41
C LEU A 133 -9.43 1.37 -22.09
N PRO A 134 -9.37 2.71 -22.21
CA PRO A 134 -10.37 3.47 -22.93
C PRO A 134 -10.41 3.12 -24.42
N ARG A 135 -11.61 3.21 -25.03
CA ARG A 135 -11.85 2.87 -26.44
C ARG A 135 -10.92 3.56 -27.44
N TRP A 136 -10.60 4.84 -27.22
CA TRP A 136 -9.74 5.59 -28.14
C TRP A 136 -8.28 5.24 -27.97
N ASP A 137 -7.83 5.00 -26.74
CA ASP A 137 -6.47 4.50 -26.50
C ASP A 137 -6.29 3.10 -27.09
N ALA A 138 -7.31 2.24 -26.99
CA ALA A 138 -7.31 0.94 -27.65
C ALA A 138 -7.14 1.05 -29.17
N ALA A 139 -7.91 1.94 -29.82
CA ALA A 139 -7.80 2.15 -31.27
C ALA A 139 -6.41 2.64 -31.68
N ILE A 140 -5.83 3.57 -30.91
CA ILE A 140 -4.47 4.09 -31.14
C ILE A 140 -3.43 2.98 -30.97
N TYR A 141 -3.55 2.16 -29.94
CA TYR A 141 -2.65 1.02 -29.71
C TYR A 141 -2.70 0.04 -30.88
N VAL A 142 -3.89 -0.34 -31.34
CA VAL A 142 -4.05 -1.27 -32.47
C VAL A 142 -3.43 -0.68 -33.76
N ALA A 143 -3.70 0.58 -34.06
CA ALA A 143 -3.12 1.26 -35.22
C ALA A 143 -1.58 1.32 -35.15
N ALA A 144 -1.04 1.67 -33.98
CA ALA A 144 0.40 1.73 -33.76
C ALA A 144 1.06 0.35 -33.88
N GLN A 145 0.42 -0.70 -33.34
CA GLN A 145 0.89 -2.08 -33.45
C GLN A 145 0.94 -2.52 -34.93
N ILE A 146 -0.11 -2.28 -35.72
CA ILE A 146 -0.12 -2.60 -37.16
C ILE A 146 1.01 -1.86 -37.90
N ALA A 147 1.15 -0.56 -37.67
CA ALA A 147 2.21 0.25 -38.28
C ALA A 147 3.61 -0.27 -37.89
N GLY A 148 3.80 -0.58 -36.61
CA GLY A 148 5.04 -1.16 -36.08
C GLY A 148 5.39 -2.49 -36.74
N ALA A 149 4.43 -3.41 -36.83
CA ALA A 149 4.61 -4.71 -37.46
C ALA A 149 5.06 -4.57 -38.93
N PHE A 150 4.40 -3.69 -39.70
CA PHE A 150 4.78 -3.41 -41.09
C PHE A 150 6.21 -2.85 -41.20
N LEU A 151 6.55 -1.85 -40.37
CA LEU A 151 7.88 -1.26 -40.36
C LEU A 151 8.97 -2.27 -39.97
N GLY A 152 8.67 -3.19 -39.04
CA GLY A 152 9.58 -4.25 -38.63
C GLY A 152 9.92 -5.21 -39.78
N VAL A 153 8.91 -5.67 -40.53
CA VAL A 153 9.12 -6.54 -41.71
C VAL A 153 9.78 -5.78 -42.86
N ALA A 154 9.40 -4.52 -43.09
CA ALA A 154 10.03 -3.66 -44.10
C ALA A 154 11.53 -3.45 -43.82
N LEU A 155 11.90 -3.20 -42.56
CA LEU A 155 13.28 -3.06 -42.13
C LEU A 155 14.05 -4.38 -42.28
N ALA A 156 13.42 -5.51 -41.92
CA ALA A 156 14.01 -6.82 -42.15
C ALA A 156 14.28 -7.06 -43.64
N ARG A 157 13.35 -6.68 -44.53
CA ARG A 157 13.53 -6.74 -45.99
C ARG A 157 14.70 -5.91 -46.47
N ALA A 158 14.86 -4.69 -45.94
CA ALA A 158 15.95 -3.80 -46.31
C ALA A 158 17.32 -4.33 -45.87
N ILE A 159 17.40 -4.97 -44.70
CA ILE A 159 18.67 -5.43 -44.10
C ILE A 159 19.04 -6.85 -44.53
N LEU A 160 18.10 -7.79 -44.51
CA LEU A 160 18.34 -9.21 -44.76
C LEU A 160 18.20 -9.59 -46.24
N GLY A 161 17.55 -8.73 -47.04
CA GLY A 161 17.32 -8.93 -48.47
C GLY A 161 16.04 -9.70 -48.78
N SER A 162 15.37 -9.33 -49.87
CA SER A 162 14.08 -9.90 -50.27
C SER A 162 14.15 -11.37 -50.63
N SER A 163 15.23 -11.82 -51.28
CA SER A 163 15.39 -13.22 -51.72
C SER A 163 15.50 -14.20 -50.55
N ARG A 164 16.23 -13.83 -49.50
CA ARG A 164 16.38 -14.66 -48.30
C ARG A 164 15.06 -14.72 -47.51
N LEU A 165 14.34 -13.62 -47.45
CA LEU A 165 13.06 -13.56 -46.74
C LEU A 165 11.93 -14.25 -47.49
N SER A 166 11.89 -14.20 -48.82
CA SER A 166 10.92 -14.97 -49.61
C SER A 166 11.10 -16.48 -49.43
N ALA A 167 12.34 -16.95 -49.24
CA ALA A 167 12.62 -18.37 -48.98
C ALA A 167 12.09 -18.87 -47.63
N VAL A 168 11.79 -17.95 -46.69
CA VAL A 168 11.19 -18.26 -45.38
C VAL A 168 9.83 -17.57 -45.21
N HIS A 169 9.19 -17.21 -46.33
CA HIS A 169 7.87 -16.59 -46.39
C HIS A 169 7.69 -15.37 -45.47
N PHE A 170 8.73 -14.55 -45.28
CA PHE A 170 8.72 -13.40 -44.36
C PHE A 170 8.23 -13.75 -42.93
N ALA A 171 8.54 -14.97 -42.47
CA ALA A 171 8.05 -15.52 -41.20
C ALA A 171 6.51 -15.55 -41.09
N ALA A 172 5.81 -15.73 -42.22
CA ALA A 172 4.38 -15.84 -42.29
C ALA A 172 3.86 -17.05 -41.49
N THR A 173 2.72 -16.86 -40.85
CA THR A 173 2.02 -17.92 -40.11
C THR A 173 1.01 -18.57 -41.04
N VAL A 174 1.21 -19.86 -41.32
CA VAL A 174 0.39 -20.63 -42.25
C VAL A 174 -0.18 -21.85 -41.51
N PRO A 175 -1.44 -22.23 -41.76
CA PRO A 175 -2.02 -23.45 -41.20
C PRO A 175 -1.20 -24.69 -41.54
N GLY A 176 -1.06 -25.59 -40.57
CA GLY A 176 -0.40 -26.87 -40.74
C GLY A 176 -1.16 -27.85 -41.64
N PRO A 177 -0.55 -29.01 -41.96
CA PRO A 177 -1.14 -30.01 -42.84
C PRO A 177 -2.44 -30.64 -42.28
N SER A 178 -2.69 -30.50 -40.98
CA SER A 178 -3.91 -30.98 -40.31
C SER A 178 -5.17 -30.16 -40.64
N GLY A 179 -5.04 -29.09 -41.42
CA GLY A 179 -6.16 -28.31 -41.95
C GLY A 179 -6.59 -27.12 -41.07
N LEU A 180 -7.49 -26.30 -41.64
CA LEU A 180 -7.90 -25.01 -41.06
C LEU A 180 -8.58 -25.12 -39.70
N ALA A 181 -9.37 -26.18 -39.47
CA ALA A 181 -10.10 -26.36 -38.21
C ALA A 181 -9.14 -26.60 -37.03
N VAL A 182 -8.11 -27.43 -37.23
CA VAL A 182 -7.10 -27.72 -36.20
C VAL A 182 -6.29 -26.46 -35.92
N ALA A 183 -5.85 -25.75 -36.96
CA ALA A 183 -5.13 -24.48 -36.81
C ALA A 183 -5.96 -23.43 -36.05
N PHE A 184 -7.26 -23.32 -36.34
CA PHE A 184 -8.17 -22.38 -35.66
C PHE A 184 -8.30 -22.71 -34.17
N LEU A 185 -8.56 -23.97 -33.83
CA LEU A 185 -8.70 -24.40 -32.43
C LEU A 185 -7.39 -24.26 -31.67
N ALA A 186 -6.26 -24.56 -32.30
CA ALA A 186 -4.95 -24.42 -31.69
C ALA A 186 -4.66 -22.95 -31.35
N GLU A 187 -4.84 -22.02 -32.29
CA GLU A 187 -4.71 -20.56 -32.08
C GLU A 187 -5.63 -20.01 -30.99
N LEU A 188 -6.90 -20.42 -31.01
CA LEU A 188 -7.88 -20.04 -30.01
C LEU A 188 -7.45 -20.47 -28.60
N CYS A 189 -6.98 -21.71 -28.47
CA CYS A 189 -6.52 -22.27 -27.20
C CYS A 189 -5.26 -21.56 -26.67
N ILE A 190 -4.19 -21.45 -27.46
CA ILE A 190 -2.94 -20.83 -27.00
C ILE A 190 -3.11 -19.35 -26.66
N SER A 191 -3.94 -18.63 -27.43
CA SER A 191 -4.26 -17.23 -27.19
C SER A 191 -5.04 -17.05 -25.89
N GLY A 192 -6.04 -17.91 -25.64
CA GLY A 192 -6.82 -17.92 -24.41
C GLY A 192 -5.97 -18.26 -23.18
N VAL A 193 -5.10 -19.27 -23.27
CA VAL A 193 -4.20 -19.66 -22.17
C VAL A 193 -3.19 -18.54 -21.88
N LEU A 194 -2.59 -17.94 -22.90
CA LEU A 194 -1.68 -16.81 -22.73
C LEU A 194 -2.37 -15.65 -22.02
N MET A 195 -3.56 -15.25 -22.48
CA MET A 195 -4.29 -14.13 -21.88
C MET A 195 -4.73 -14.45 -20.45
N ALA A 196 -5.19 -15.67 -20.17
CA ALA A 196 -5.55 -16.08 -18.82
C ALA A 196 -4.35 -16.05 -17.87
N ALA A 197 -3.17 -16.46 -18.33
CA ALA A 197 -1.92 -16.37 -17.56
C ALA A 197 -1.55 -14.91 -17.28
N VAL A 198 -1.58 -14.04 -18.30
CA VAL A 198 -1.30 -12.59 -18.15
C VAL A 198 -2.24 -11.95 -17.12
N LEU A 199 -3.55 -12.22 -17.21
CA LEU A 199 -4.56 -11.62 -16.33
C LEU A 199 -4.44 -12.12 -14.88
N ARG A 200 -4.20 -13.41 -14.65
CA ARG A 200 -4.07 -13.97 -13.30
C ARG A 200 -2.76 -13.57 -12.63
N MET A 201 -1.66 -13.62 -13.36
CA MET A 201 -0.34 -13.24 -12.84
C MET A 201 -0.29 -11.75 -12.52
N GLY A 202 -0.76 -10.90 -13.44
CA GLY A 202 -0.73 -9.44 -13.31
C GLY A 202 -1.54 -8.89 -12.14
N ALA A 203 -2.45 -9.67 -11.57
CA ALA A 203 -3.26 -9.31 -10.41
C ALA A 203 -2.91 -10.10 -9.13
N SER A 204 -1.74 -10.76 -9.11
CA SER A 204 -1.24 -11.54 -7.97
C SER A 204 0.05 -10.93 -7.38
N ARG A 205 0.52 -11.49 -6.25
CA ARG A 205 1.84 -11.18 -5.68
C ARG A 205 3.02 -11.44 -6.64
N PHE A 206 2.80 -12.19 -7.71
CA PHE A 206 3.79 -12.56 -8.72
C PHE A 206 3.74 -11.68 -9.97
N ALA A 207 2.99 -10.56 -9.96
CA ALA A 207 2.81 -9.68 -11.11
C ALA A 207 4.12 -9.21 -11.77
N ARG A 208 5.22 -9.13 -11.01
CA ARG A 208 6.56 -8.79 -11.55
C ARG A 208 7.11 -9.82 -12.54
N TYR A 209 6.60 -11.05 -12.54
CA TYR A 209 7.05 -12.17 -13.39
C TYR A 209 6.14 -12.44 -14.58
N THR A 210 5.06 -11.67 -14.77
CA THR A 210 4.09 -11.88 -15.85
C THR A 210 4.75 -11.92 -17.23
N GLY A 211 5.74 -11.05 -17.48
CA GLY A 211 6.49 -11.04 -18.74
C GLY A 211 7.32 -12.30 -18.96
N LEU A 212 7.94 -12.85 -17.91
CA LEU A 212 8.70 -14.11 -17.99
C LEU A 212 7.77 -15.29 -18.31
N VAL A 213 6.60 -15.35 -17.67
CA VAL A 213 5.61 -16.40 -17.94
C VAL A 213 5.09 -16.28 -19.38
N ALA A 214 4.77 -15.07 -19.85
CA ALA A 214 4.33 -14.86 -21.22
C ALA A 214 5.40 -15.28 -22.26
N GLY A 215 6.67 -14.93 -22.02
CA GLY A 215 7.78 -15.34 -22.89
C GLY A 215 8.04 -16.85 -22.87
N ALA A 216 7.94 -17.50 -21.70
CA ALA A 216 8.08 -18.96 -21.58
C ALA A 216 6.95 -19.70 -22.32
N LEU A 217 5.71 -19.22 -22.18
CA LEU A 217 4.56 -19.77 -22.92
C LEU A 217 4.75 -19.61 -24.43
N LEU A 218 5.18 -18.44 -24.89
CA LEU A 218 5.49 -18.22 -26.31
C LEU A 218 6.54 -19.20 -26.83
N ALA A 219 7.63 -19.42 -26.07
CA ALA A 219 8.68 -20.36 -26.45
C ALA A 219 8.14 -21.81 -26.56
N ILE A 220 7.32 -22.23 -25.60
CA ILE A 220 6.68 -23.54 -25.60
C ILE A 220 5.73 -23.67 -26.80
N TYR A 221 4.91 -22.66 -27.08
CA TYR A 221 3.95 -22.70 -28.19
C TYR A 221 4.65 -22.79 -29.54
N ILE A 222 5.73 -22.04 -29.77
CA ILE A 222 6.48 -22.17 -31.02
C ILE A 222 7.04 -23.58 -31.20
N LEU A 223 7.47 -24.23 -30.11
CA LEU A 223 7.95 -25.61 -30.16
C LEU A 223 6.83 -26.61 -30.52
N VAL A 224 5.70 -26.54 -29.82
CA VAL A 224 4.66 -27.60 -29.87
C VAL A 224 3.53 -27.30 -30.85
N GLU A 225 3.15 -26.05 -31.03
CA GLU A 225 1.94 -25.63 -31.73
C GLU A 225 2.23 -25.11 -33.14
N ALA A 226 3.45 -24.63 -33.42
CA ALA A 226 3.80 -24.12 -34.75
C ALA A 226 3.52 -25.10 -35.92
N PRO A 227 3.65 -26.43 -35.78
CA PRO A 227 3.25 -27.36 -36.85
C PRO A 227 1.75 -27.40 -37.15
N LEU A 228 0.92 -26.93 -36.22
CA LEU A 228 -0.54 -26.95 -36.33
C LEU A 228 -1.06 -25.67 -36.97
N SER A 229 -0.55 -24.49 -36.56
CA SER A 229 -1.05 -23.20 -37.05
C SER A 229 0.03 -22.18 -37.41
N GLY A 230 1.32 -22.47 -37.21
CA GLY A 230 2.39 -21.48 -37.32
C GLY A 230 2.53 -20.54 -36.12
N THR A 231 1.69 -20.66 -35.08
CA THR A 231 1.78 -19.94 -33.79
C THR A 231 1.88 -18.43 -33.95
N SER A 232 0.79 -17.75 -34.33
CA SER A 232 0.70 -16.29 -34.42
C SER A 232 0.29 -15.62 -33.10
N MET A 233 -0.89 -15.95 -32.59
CA MET A 233 -1.63 -15.26 -31.51
C MET A 233 -1.91 -13.76 -31.75
N ASN A 234 -1.50 -13.19 -32.89
CA ASN A 234 -1.45 -11.74 -33.10
C ASN A 234 -1.84 -11.38 -34.56
N PRO A 235 -3.03 -10.78 -34.77
CA PRO A 235 -3.50 -10.46 -36.12
C PRO A 235 -2.64 -9.41 -36.83
N ALA A 236 -2.04 -8.45 -36.11
CA ALA A 236 -1.15 -7.46 -36.72
C ALA A 236 0.16 -8.08 -37.21
N ARG A 237 0.70 -9.05 -36.46
CA ARG A 237 1.86 -9.84 -36.89
C ARG A 237 1.54 -10.61 -38.17
N THR A 238 0.45 -11.37 -38.19
CA THR A 238 0.06 -12.15 -39.36
C THR A 238 -0.17 -11.26 -40.58
N LEU A 239 -0.88 -10.14 -40.41
CA LEU A 239 -1.15 -9.20 -41.49
C LEU A 239 0.15 -8.65 -42.10
N ALA A 240 1.11 -8.25 -41.27
CA ALA A 240 2.37 -7.70 -41.76
C ALA A 240 3.14 -8.71 -42.61
N SER A 241 3.37 -9.93 -42.12
CA SER A 241 4.07 -10.95 -42.91
C SER A 241 3.29 -11.35 -44.17
N ALA A 242 1.97 -11.49 -44.11
CA ALA A 242 1.12 -11.81 -45.26
C ALA A 242 1.20 -10.75 -46.37
N LEU A 243 1.24 -9.46 -46.02
CA LEU A 243 1.38 -8.37 -47.00
C LEU A 243 2.69 -8.44 -47.79
N PHE A 244 3.79 -8.85 -47.16
CA PHE A 244 5.08 -8.97 -47.83
C PHE A 244 5.27 -10.31 -48.56
N ASP A 245 4.70 -11.39 -48.05
CA ASP A 245 4.74 -12.72 -48.68
C ASP A 245 3.75 -12.85 -49.85
N GLY A 246 2.67 -12.05 -49.86
CA GLY A 246 1.61 -12.11 -50.88
C GLY A 246 0.58 -13.22 -50.64
N ASN A 247 0.60 -13.87 -49.47
CA ASN A 247 -0.30 -14.96 -49.11
C ASN A 247 -1.36 -14.53 -48.08
N PHE A 248 -2.62 -14.48 -48.52
CA PHE A 248 -3.76 -14.07 -47.69
C PHE A 248 -4.75 -15.22 -47.39
N SER A 249 -4.41 -16.45 -47.78
CA SER A 249 -5.33 -17.60 -47.81
C SER A 249 -6.00 -17.92 -46.46
N ALA A 250 -5.29 -17.71 -45.34
CA ALA A 250 -5.76 -18.01 -44.00
C ALA A 250 -5.93 -16.76 -43.11
N LEU A 251 -5.96 -15.55 -43.68
CA LEU A 251 -5.95 -14.31 -42.89
C LEU A 251 -7.12 -14.21 -41.90
N LEU A 252 -8.32 -14.65 -42.32
CA LEU A 252 -9.51 -14.66 -41.46
C LEU A 252 -9.34 -15.53 -40.21
N LEU A 253 -8.60 -16.64 -40.31
CA LEU A 253 -8.35 -17.52 -39.17
C LEU A 253 -7.64 -16.76 -38.06
N TYR A 254 -6.56 -16.05 -38.39
CA TYR A 254 -5.75 -15.30 -37.42
C TYR A 254 -6.38 -13.96 -37.00
N PHE A 255 -7.37 -13.47 -37.74
CA PHE A 255 -8.16 -12.29 -37.35
C PHE A 255 -9.30 -12.65 -36.38
N VAL A 256 -9.71 -13.91 -36.34
CA VAL A 256 -10.82 -14.37 -35.49
C VAL A 256 -10.34 -15.19 -34.30
N ALA A 257 -9.52 -16.22 -34.51
CA ALA A 257 -9.17 -17.17 -33.45
C ALA A 257 -8.42 -16.52 -32.27
N PRO A 258 -7.36 -15.70 -32.48
CA PRO A 258 -6.65 -15.08 -31.38
C PRO A 258 -7.47 -14.06 -30.58
N PRO A 259 -8.17 -13.08 -31.20
CA PRO A 259 -9.04 -12.18 -30.44
C PRO A 259 -10.13 -12.93 -29.69
N LEU A 260 -10.76 -13.94 -30.30
CA LEU A 260 -11.79 -14.74 -29.65
C LEU A 260 -11.23 -15.49 -28.44
N GLY A 261 -10.09 -16.16 -28.58
CA GLY A 261 -9.42 -16.86 -27.47
C GLY A 261 -9.08 -15.94 -26.30
N MET A 262 -8.48 -14.78 -26.58
CA MET A 262 -8.14 -13.79 -25.55
C MET A 262 -9.38 -13.16 -24.90
N LEU A 263 -10.45 -12.93 -25.66
CA LEU A 263 -11.72 -12.44 -25.13
C LEU A 263 -12.40 -13.47 -24.24
N LEU A 264 -12.41 -14.76 -24.61
CA LEU A 264 -12.95 -15.83 -23.78
C LEU A 264 -12.27 -15.90 -22.41
N ALA A 265 -10.95 -15.67 -22.36
CA ALA A 265 -10.23 -15.61 -21.08
C ALA A 265 -10.71 -14.50 -20.13
N THR A 266 -11.35 -13.44 -20.64
CA THR A 266 -11.88 -12.32 -19.82
C THR A 266 -13.15 -12.68 -19.04
N PHE A 267 -13.83 -13.78 -19.38
CA PHE A 267 -15.03 -14.25 -18.68
C PHE A 267 -14.73 -15.10 -17.44
N LEU A 268 -13.47 -15.48 -17.23
CA LEU A 268 -13.04 -16.15 -16.02
C LEU A 268 -13.14 -15.20 -14.81
N PRO A 269 -13.31 -15.70 -13.58
CA PRO A 269 -13.24 -14.86 -12.38
C PRO A 269 -11.82 -14.31 -12.24
N LEU A 270 -11.69 -12.98 -12.30
CA LEU A 270 -10.40 -12.28 -12.37
C LEU A 270 -10.29 -11.20 -11.28
N PRO A 271 -9.14 -11.07 -10.61
CA PRO A 271 -8.93 -9.99 -9.66
C PRO A 271 -8.81 -8.65 -10.40
N ARG A 272 -9.09 -7.55 -9.70
CA ARG A 272 -8.86 -6.21 -10.22
C ARG A 272 -7.37 -6.03 -10.49
N GLY A 273 -7.02 -5.61 -11.69
CA GLY A 273 -5.62 -5.43 -12.11
C GLY A 273 -5.49 -4.33 -13.16
N CYS A 274 -4.26 -3.86 -13.37
CA CYS A 274 -3.94 -2.89 -14.42
C CYS A 274 -4.01 -3.54 -15.83
N ALA A 275 -4.01 -2.72 -16.88
CA ALA A 275 -3.81 -3.18 -18.26
C ALA A 275 -2.32 -3.40 -18.63
N LYS A 276 -1.36 -2.92 -17.82
CA LYS A 276 0.06 -3.23 -18.08
C LYS A 276 0.36 -4.71 -17.80
N VAL A 277 1.05 -5.37 -18.73
CA VAL A 277 1.56 -6.74 -18.56
C VAL A 277 2.52 -6.82 -17.36
N VAL A 278 3.38 -5.80 -17.20
CA VAL A 278 4.21 -5.62 -16.01
C VAL A 278 4.03 -4.22 -15.46
N HIS A 279 3.61 -4.11 -14.20
CA HIS A 279 3.44 -2.83 -13.52
C HIS A 279 4.68 -2.50 -12.69
N ASP A 280 5.48 -1.52 -13.12
CA ASP A 280 6.61 -0.97 -12.36
C ASP A 280 6.14 0.29 -11.62
N ALA A 281 6.19 0.28 -10.28
CA ALA A 281 5.73 1.40 -9.45
C ALA A 281 6.51 2.70 -9.67
N ARG A 282 7.70 2.63 -10.28
CA ARG A 282 8.55 3.79 -10.57
C ARG A 282 8.16 4.51 -11.87
N VAL A 283 7.31 3.90 -12.71
CA VAL A 283 6.90 4.46 -13.99
C VAL A 283 5.43 4.86 -13.90
N PRO A 284 5.07 6.13 -14.17
CA PRO A 284 3.69 6.57 -14.21
C PRO A 284 2.85 5.66 -15.11
N CYS A 285 1.69 5.23 -14.61
CA CYS A 285 0.81 4.31 -15.32
C CYS A 285 -0.41 5.06 -15.85
N ILE A 286 -0.49 5.21 -17.18
CA ILE A 286 -1.59 5.93 -17.84
C ILE A 286 -2.95 5.26 -17.57
N PHE A 287 -3.00 3.93 -17.50
CA PHE A 287 -4.24 3.19 -17.27
C PHE A 287 -4.76 3.31 -15.85
N CYS A 288 -3.86 3.38 -14.86
CA CYS A 288 -4.24 3.59 -13.46
C CYS A 288 -4.61 5.05 -13.19
N ALA A 289 -3.94 6.01 -13.85
CA ALA A 289 -4.24 7.43 -13.72
C ALA A 289 -5.60 7.83 -14.33
N GLN A 290 -6.09 7.02 -15.28
CA GLN A 290 -7.39 7.20 -15.93
C GLN A 290 -8.51 6.39 -15.28
N ARG A 291 -8.22 5.60 -14.25
CA ARG A 291 -9.30 4.94 -13.49
C ARG A 291 -10.15 6.04 -12.83
N PRO A 292 -11.48 5.98 -12.95
CA PRO A 292 -12.32 6.74 -12.03
C PRO A 292 -11.91 6.34 -10.60
N PRO A 293 -11.87 7.29 -9.65
CA PRO A 293 -11.61 6.95 -8.26
C PRO A 293 -12.55 5.81 -7.85
N PRO A 294 -12.07 4.83 -7.07
CA PRO A 294 -12.88 3.68 -6.71
C PRO A 294 -14.22 4.15 -6.14
N PRO A 295 -15.32 3.40 -6.39
CA PRO A 295 -16.61 3.74 -5.81
C PRO A 295 -16.47 3.83 -4.29
N ASP A 296 -17.17 4.81 -3.70
CA ASP A 296 -17.25 5.14 -2.27
C ASP A 296 -16.69 4.03 -1.37
N ARG A 297 -15.37 4.07 -1.10
CA ARG A 297 -14.68 3.02 -0.36
C ARG A 297 -15.30 2.95 1.01
N LYS A 298 -15.65 1.75 1.46
CA LYS A 298 -16.14 1.57 2.82
C LYS A 298 -15.03 1.93 3.79
N ARG A 299 -15.21 2.99 4.56
CA ARG A 299 -14.17 3.53 5.44
C ARG A 299 -14.37 3.06 6.87
N ILE A 300 -13.38 2.34 7.37
CA ILE A 300 -13.29 1.91 8.76
C ILE A 300 -12.30 2.84 9.46
N VAL A 301 -12.81 3.69 10.35
CA VAL A 301 -12.00 4.61 11.15
C VAL A 301 -11.78 4.01 12.53
N ILE A 302 -10.52 3.92 12.95
CA ILE A 302 -10.09 3.41 14.24
C ILE A 302 -9.48 4.59 15.01
N LEU A 303 -10.02 4.89 16.18
CA LEU A 303 -9.53 5.99 17.02
C LEU A 303 -8.69 5.44 18.17
N GLY A 304 -7.39 5.71 18.14
CA GLY A 304 -6.40 5.32 19.16
C GLY A 304 -5.36 4.32 18.67
N GLY A 305 -4.08 4.63 18.88
CA GLY A 305 -2.92 3.79 18.52
C GLY A 305 -2.42 2.86 19.65
N GLY A 306 -3.25 2.57 20.66
CA GLY A 306 -2.93 1.64 21.74
C GLY A 306 -3.23 0.18 21.39
N PHE A 307 -3.24 -0.70 22.40
CA PHE A 307 -3.51 -2.14 22.22
C PHE A 307 -4.80 -2.40 21.41
N GLY A 308 -5.94 -1.85 21.85
CA GLY A 308 -7.21 -2.10 21.16
C GLY A 308 -7.18 -1.73 19.67
N GLY A 309 -6.67 -0.53 19.35
CA GLY A 309 -6.69 -0.01 17.98
C GLY A 309 -5.67 -0.68 17.07
N VAL A 310 -4.44 -0.90 17.54
CA VAL A 310 -3.38 -1.55 16.75
C VAL A 310 -3.73 -3.00 16.43
N PHE A 311 -4.16 -3.77 17.43
CA PHE A 311 -4.51 -5.17 17.21
C PHE A 311 -5.81 -5.31 16.39
N ALA A 312 -6.78 -4.39 16.53
CA ALA A 312 -7.95 -4.35 15.65
C ALA A 312 -7.56 -4.06 14.20
N ALA A 313 -6.73 -3.04 13.97
CA ALA A 313 -6.24 -2.68 12.63
C ALA A 313 -5.46 -3.85 11.99
N ALA A 314 -4.54 -4.48 12.72
CA ALA A 314 -3.77 -5.63 12.25
C ALA A 314 -4.66 -6.82 11.90
N ALA A 315 -5.69 -7.10 12.72
CA ALA A 315 -6.66 -8.15 12.44
C ALA A 315 -7.50 -7.84 11.19
N LEU A 316 -7.91 -6.59 11.01
CA LEU A 316 -8.64 -6.13 9.82
C LEU A 316 -7.77 -6.23 8.57
N GLU A 317 -6.52 -5.77 8.62
CA GLU A 317 -5.55 -5.93 7.53
C GLU A 317 -5.41 -7.40 7.10
N LYS A 318 -5.28 -8.31 8.08
CA LYS A 318 -5.15 -9.75 7.81
C LYS A 318 -6.40 -10.33 7.17
N ARG A 319 -7.59 -9.97 7.65
CA ARG A 319 -8.88 -10.51 7.17
C ARG A 319 -9.32 -9.91 5.83
N LEU A 320 -9.13 -8.61 5.63
CA LEU A 320 -9.59 -7.90 4.44
C LEU A 320 -8.59 -7.98 3.27
N GLY A 321 -7.33 -8.33 3.53
CA GLY A 321 -6.35 -8.56 2.47
C GLY A 321 -6.03 -7.29 1.68
N ALA A 322 -6.00 -7.38 0.35
CA ALA A 322 -5.73 -6.27 -0.57
C ALA A 322 -7.02 -5.80 -1.26
N ARG A 323 -8.12 -5.72 -0.52
CA ARG A 323 -9.41 -5.25 -1.04
C ARG A 323 -9.35 -3.75 -1.34
N ASP A 324 -9.59 -3.39 -2.61
CA ASP A 324 -9.59 -1.99 -3.06
C ASP A 324 -10.86 -1.20 -2.70
N ASP A 325 -11.89 -1.89 -2.19
CA ASP A 325 -13.21 -1.35 -1.85
C ASP A 325 -13.37 -1.00 -0.36
N VAL A 326 -12.35 -1.23 0.47
CA VAL A 326 -12.33 -0.89 1.90
C VAL A 326 -11.08 -0.10 2.23
N GLU A 327 -11.23 0.95 3.03
CA GLU A 327 -10.14 1.77 3.54
C GLU A 327 -10.11 1.70 5.07
N ILE A 328 -8.95 1.39 5.63
CA ILE A 328 -8.74 1.39 7.08
C ILE A 328 -7.91 2.62 7.42
N VAL A 329 -8.46 3.50 8.25
CA VAL A 329 -7.78 4.68 8.76
C VAL A 329 -7.63 4.55 10.27
N LEU A 330 -6.40 4.65 10.77
CA LEU A 330 -6.13 4.75 12.21
C LEU A 330 -5.73 6.18 12.54
N VAL A 331 -6.48 6.81 13.45
CA VAL A 331 -6.20 8.15 13.98
C VAL A 331 -5.59 7.99 15.36
N SER A 332 -4.41 8.57 15.58
CA SER A 332 -3.71 8.50 16.87
C SER A 332 -2.98 9.80 17.13
N LYS A 333 -2.92 10.23 18.39
CA LYS A 333 -2.12 11.39 18.82
C LYS A 333 -0.62 11.16 18.56
N GLU A 334 -0.16 9.95 18.84
CA GLU A 334 1.23 9.51 18.66
C GLU A 334 1.39 8.65 17.40
N ASN A 335 2.58 8.67 16.80
CA ASN A 335 2.93 7.84 15.64
C ASN A 335 3.55 6.48 16.00
N TYR A 336 3.61 6.14 17.28
CA TYR A 336 4.14 4.90 17.81
C TYR A 336 3.15 4.21 18.75
N PHE A 337 3.29 2.89 18.88
CA PHE A 337 2.67 2.05 19.88
C PHE A 337 3.65 1.89 21.06
N VAL A 338 3.13 1.90 22.29
CA VAL A 338 3.91 1.64 23.52
C VAL A 338 3.44 0.33 24.14
N PHE A 339 4.38 -0.58 24.43
CA PHE A 339 4.09 -1.77 25.22
C PHE A 339 4.01 -1.43 26.71
N GLN A 340 2.86 -0.89 27.13
CA GLN A 340 2.60 -0.40 28.48
C GLN A 340 2.97 -1.35 29.64
N PRO A 341 2.83 -2.70 29.53
CA PRO A 341 3.16 -3.59 30.64
C PRO A 341 4.61 -3.50 31.13
N MET A 342 5.55 -3.06 30.28
CA MET A 342 6.97 -2.93 30.65
C MET A 342 7.38 -1.48 30.95
N LEU A 343 6.41 -0.56 31.02
CA LEU A 343 6.68 0.85 31.29
C LEU A 343 7.32 1.10 32.67
N PRO A 344 6.98 0.37 33.77
CA PRO A 344 7.65 0.54 35.06
C PRO A 344 9.17 0.33 35.00
N GLU A 345 9.68 -0.58 34.15
CA GLU A 345 11.11 -0.90 34.03
C GLU A 345 11.94 0.28 33.46
N VAL A 346 11.28 1.25 32.83
CA VAL A 346 11.92 2.51 32.41
C VAL A 346 12.38 3.32 33.62
N ILE A 347 11.65 3.27 34.74
CA ILE A 347 12.03 3.95 35.99
C ILE A 347 13.37 3.38 36.48
N GLY A 348 13.45 2.06 36.62
CA GLY A 348 14.66 1.35 37.05
C GLY A 348 15.83 1.49 36.06
N GLY A 349 15.54 1.75 34.79
CA GLY A 349 16.54 1.87 33.73
C GLY A 349 17.06 0.51 33.25
N THR A 350 16.35 -0.58 33.56
CA THR A 350 16.63 -1.94 33.11
C THR A 350 16.37 -2.09 31.61
N ILE A 351 15.44 -1.29 31.07
CA ILE A 351 15.04 -1.26 29.66
C ILE A 351 15.14 0.16 29.11
N GLY A 352 15.62 0.29 27.88
CA GLY A 352 15.67 1.57 27.16
C GLY A 352 14.29 1.95 26.61
N LEU A 353 14.03 3.26 26.52
CA LEU A 353 12.78 3.80 25.97
C LEU A 353 12.44 3.24 24.58
N THR A 354 13.47 3.12 23.73
CA THR A 354 13.34 2.67 22.34
C THR A 354 12.92 1.21 22.24
N ASP A 355 13.12 0.42 23.29
CA ASP A 355 12.81 -1.00 23.31
C ASP A 355 11.30 -1.25 23.54
N LEU A 356 10.58 -0.25 24.04
CA LEU A 356 9.15 -0.32 24.35
C LEU A 356 8.25 0.25 23.24
N VAL A 357 8.85 0.93 22.26
CA VAL A 357 8.12 1.65 21.22
C VAL A 357 8.22 0.94 19.88
N SER A 358 7.13 0.94 19.13
CA SER A 358 7.08 0.43 17.77
C SER A 358 6.35 1.41 16.87
N ALA A 359 6.97 1.81 15.76
CA ALA A 359 6.34 2.74 14.82
C ALA A 359 5.04 2.13 14.27
N LEU A 360 3.93 2.87 14.34
CA LEU A 360 2.61 2.38 13.90
C LEU A 360 2.62 2.00 12.42
N LYS A 361 3.35 2.75 11.59
CA LYS A 361 3.47 2.45 10.15
C LYS A 361 4.22 1.16 9.85
N HIS A 362 5.13 0.74 10.74
CA HIS A 362 5.81 -0.54 10.63
C HIS A 362 4.87 -1.70 10.99
N LEU A 363 4.10 -1.55 12.06
CA LEU A 363 3.12 -2.55 12.50
C LEU A 363 1.93 -2.69 11.52
N LEU A 364 1.54 -1.59 10.88
CA LEU A 364 0.33 -1.47 10.07
C LEU A 364 0.64 -0.91 8.67
N PRO A 365 1.24 -1.72 7.77
CA PRO A 365 1.72 -1.23 6.47
C PRO A 365 0.61 -0.86 5.50
N ARG A 366 -0.60 -1.42 5.63
CA ARG A 366 -1.74 -1.15 4.72
C ARG A 366 -2.76 -0.18 5.29
N THR A 367 -2.68 0.11 6.59
CA THR A 367 -3.53 1.08 7.26
C THR A 367 -3.03 2.51 6.96
N GLU A 368 -3.96 3.40 6.67
CA GLU A 368 -3.68 4.82 6.58
C GLU A 368 -3.57 5.39 8.00
N LEU A 369 -2.46 6.07 8.30
CA LEU A 369 -2.19 6.60 9.65
C LEU A 369 -2.36 8.12 9.65
N HIS A 370 -3.27 8.61 10.49
CA HIS A 370 -3.49 10.04 10.70
C HIS A 370 -2.99 10.39 12.10
N VAL A 371 -1.84 11.08 12.16
CA VAL A 371 -1.23 11.48 13.44
C VAL A 371 -1.84 12.80 13.91
N ARG A 372 -2.97 12.73 14.61
CA ARG A 372 -3.74 13.86 15.11
C ARG A 372 -4.49 13.50 16.39
N GLU A 373 -4.73 14.49 17.22
CA GLU A 373 -5.67 14.39 18.33
C GLU A 373 -7.12 14.44 17.79
N VAL A 374 -8.01 13.66 18.40
CA VAL A 374 -9.44 13.65 18.05
C VAL A 374 -10.14 14.69 18.91
N GLU A 375 -10.83 15.65 18.28
CA GLU A 375 -11.53 16.73 18.98
C GLU A 375 -13.04 16.47 19.10
N GLY A 376 -13.62 15.72 18.15
CA GLY A 376 -15.05 15.47 18.14
C GLY A 376 -15.47 14.28 17.31
N ILE A 377 -16.57 13.66 17.71
CA ILE A 377 -17.20 12.53 17.03
C ILE A 377 -18.67 12.86 16.84
N ASP A 378 -19.11 12.96 15.59
CA ASP A 378 -20.52 13.12 15.24
C ASP A 378 -21.03 11.80 14.65
N LEU A 379 -21.82 11.07 15.45
CA LEU A 379 -22.41 9.79 15.04
C LEU A 379 -23.59 9.94 14.07
N THR A 380 -24.23 11.12 14.05
CA THR A 380 -25.36 11.42 13.17
C THR A 380 -24.87 11.73 11.77
N ALA A 381 -23.89 12.63 11.65
CA ALA A 381 -23.23 12.96 10.39
C ALA A 381 -22.21 11.88 9.96
N ARG A 382 -21.87 10.95 10.86
CA ARG A 382 -20.84 9.90 10.69
C ARG A 382 -19.47 10.48 10.34
N THR A 383 -19.01 11.44 11.14
CA THR A 383 -17.73 12.11 10.95
C THR A 383 -16.91 12.20 12.24
N VAL A 384 -15.59 12.14 12.12
CA VAL A 384 -14.63 12.44 13.18
C VAL A 384 -13.90 13.72 12.83
N THR A 385 -13.86 14.67 13.76
CA THR A 385 -13.08 15.91 13.63
C THR A 385 -11.76 15.72 14.37
N THR A 386 -10.65 15.94 13.66
CA THR A 386 -9.30 15.90 14.25
C THR A 386 -8.71 17.29 14.33
N ALA A 387 -7.84 17.49 15.32
CA ALA A 387 -7.09 18.71 15.52
C ALA A 387 -6.36 19.17 14.23
N PRO A 388 -6.21 20.48 14.03
CA PRO A 388 -5.44 21.02 12.92
C PRO A 388 -3.98 20.53 12.95
N GLY A 389 -3.36 20.47 11.76
CA GLY A 389 -1.94 20.19 11.63
C GLY A 389 -1.10 21.46 11.74
N PHE A 390 -0.09 21.58 10.87
CA PHE A 390 0.70 22.81 10.73
C PHE A 390 -0.11 24.04 10.28
N GLN A 391 -1.29 23.81 9.70
CA GLN A 391 -2.22 24.85 9.27
C GLN A 391 -3.50 24.73 10.09
N PRO A 392 -4.19 25.85 10.40
CA PRO A 392 -5.40 25.90 11.24
C PRO A 392 -6.64 25.39 10.49
N HIS A 393 -6.50 24.27 9.80
CA HIS A 393 -7.58 23.60 9.09
C HIS A 393 -7.88 22.30 9.83
N ALA A 394 -8.99 22.28 10.55
CA ALA A 394 -9.52 21.06 11.17
C ALA A 394 -9.86 20.06 10.05
N HIS A 395 -9.42 18.82 10.23
CA HIS A 395 -9.65 17.77 9.25
C HIS A 395 -10.86 16.94 9.69
N VAL A 396 -11.88 16.87 8.84
CA VAL A 396 -13.12 16.12 9.09
C VAL A 396 -13.09 14.83 8.27
N LEU A 397 -13.10 13.70 8.97
CA LEU A 397 -12.98 12.38 8.39
C LEU A 397 -14.35 11.67 8.45
N PRO A 398 -15.02 11.41 7.32
CA PRO A 398 -16.23 10.58 7.31
C PRO A 398 -15.90 9.11 7.62
N PHE A 399 -16.86 8.35 8.12
CA PHE A 399 -16.73 6.91 8.36
C PHE A 399 -17.99 6.13 8.03
N ASP A 400 -17.84 4.88 7.59
CA ASP A 400 -18.92 3.89 7.55
C ASP A 400 -18.97 3.07 8.85
N HIS A 401 -17.78 2.73 9.35
CA HIS A 401 -17.60 2.00 10.60
C HIS A 401 -16.60 2.75 11.48
N LEU A 402 -16.90 2.82 12.78
CA LEU A 402 -16.06 3.48 13.77
C LEU A 402 -15.66 2.48 14.85
N VAL A 403 -14.36 2.40 15.14
CA VAL A 403 -13.80 1.62 16.24
C VAL A 403 -13.24 2.61 17.27
N LEU A 404 -13.81 2.62 18.47
CA LEU A 404 -13.36 3.46 19.57
C LEU A 404 -12.35 2.69 20.42
N ALA A 405 -11.08 3.07 20.32
CA ALA A 405 -9.96 2.46 21.04
C ALA A 405 -9.04 3.53 21.68
N LEU A 406 -9.64 4.63 22.15
CA LEU A 406 -8.95 5.81 22.68
C LEU A 406 -8.22 5.57 24.02
N GLY A 407 -8.44 4.42 24.64
CA GLY A 407 -7.86 4.09 25.94
C GLY A 407 -8.60 4.77 27.09
N ASN A 408 -7.86 5.08 28.16
CA ASN A 408 -8.35 5.73 29.35
C ASN A 408 -7.39 6.85 29.78
N VAL A 409 -7.86 7.72 30.66
CA VAL A 409 -7.08 8.80 31.26
C VAL A 409 -7.03 8.62 32.77
N THR A 410 -6.02 9.21 33.42
CA THR A 410 -5.96 9.29 34.88
C THR A 410 -7.06 10.23 35.37
N ASP A 411 -7.83 9.79 36.36
CA ASP A 411 -8.94 10.53 36.92
C ASP A 411 -8.57 11.13 38.27
N PHE A 412 -8.40 12.45 38.32
CA PHE A 412 -8.13 13.20 39.55
C PHE A 412 -9.40 13.84 40.14
N ARG A 413 -10.58 13.58 39.57
CA ARG A 413 -11.82 14.21 40.04
C ARG A 413 -12.10 13.86 41.50
N GLY A 414 -12.38 14.88 42.31
CA GLY A 414 -12.65 14.73 43.74
C GLY A 414 -11.41 14.72 44.64
N LEU A 415 -10.20 14.80 44.08
CA LEU A 415 -8.93 14.85 44.83
C LEU A 415 -8.25 16.21 44.64
N CYS A 416 -8.70 17.21 45.40
CA CYS A 416 -8.19 18.57 45.34
C CYS A 416 -6.67 18.63 45.56
N GLY A 417 -5.94 19.32 44.68
CA GLY A 417 -4.48 19.45 44.76
C GLY A 417 -3.71 18.31 44.10
N LEU A 418 -4.32 17.16 43.82
CA LEU A 418 -3.58 16.01 43.32
C LEU A 418 -3.17 16.17 41.85
N ALA A 419 -3.99 16.84 41.03
CA ALA A 419 -3.65 17.11 39.63
C ALA A 419 -2.45 18.08 39.51
N GLU A 420 -2.28 18.98 40.49
CA GLU A 420 -1.21 19.97 40.54
C GLU A 420 0.09 19.43 41.15
N HIS A 421 0.00 18.42 42.03
CA HIS A 421 1.13 17.95 42.84
C HIS A 421 1.57 16.50 42.58
N ALA A 422 0.74 15.67 41.95
CA ALA A 422 1.08 14.28 41.64
C ALA A 422 1.55 14.11 40.19
N LEU A 423 2.39 13.08 39.99
CA LEU A 423 2.78 12.63 38.66
C LEU A 423 1.86 11.48 38.23
N PRO A 424 1.15 11.58 37.09
CA PRO A 424 0.47 10.42 36.52
C PRO A 424 1.51 9.38 36.06
N PHE A 425 1.06 8.15 35.82
CA PHE A 425 1.89 7.09 35.24
C PHE A 425 1.09 6.28 34.21
N LYS A 426 1.12 6.73 32.95
CA LYS A 426 0.34 6.18 31.83
C LYS A 426 1.14 6.05 30.54
N ASN A 427 2.08 6.95 30.30
CA ASN A 427 2.80 7.07 29.03
C ASN A 427 4.32 7.17 29.25
N LEU A 428 5.06 7.17 28.13
CA LEU A 428 6.53 7.19 28.16
C LEU A 428 7.10 8.45 28.84
N GLN A 429 6.46 9.59 28.63
CA GLN A 429 6.86 10.87 29.24
C GLN A 429 6.70 10.81 30.76
N ASP A 430 5.61 10.22 31.26
CA ASP A 430 5.37 10.07 32.68
C ASP A 430 6.49 9.27 33.37
N ALA A 431 6.91 8.15 32.77
CA ALA A 431 7.97 7.31 33.32
C ALA A 431 9.32 8.05 33.40
N LEU A 432 9.62 8.85 32.37
CA LEU A 432 10.79 9.70 32.37
C LEU A 432 10.72 10.81 33.40
N GLU A 433 9.55 11.42 33.58
CA GLU A 433 9.38 12.50 34.57
C GLU A 433 9.58 11.97 35.99
N VAL A 434 9.00 10.81 36.32
CA VAL A 434 9.22 10.13 37.61
C VAL A 434 10.72 9.89 37.83
N ARG A 435 11.39 9.26 36.84
CA ARG A 435 12.82 8.97 36.92
C ARG A 435 13.66 10.23 37.16
N ASN A 436 13.43 11.28 36.38
CA ASN A 436 14.16 12.53 36.48
C ASN A 436 13.86 13.28 37.78
N ARG A 437 12.64 13.16 38.32
CA ARG A 437 12.25 13.77 39.59
C ARG A 437 12.96 13.10 40.77
N VAL A 438 13.09 11.78 40.74
CA VAL A 438 13.84 11.02 41.77
C VAL A 438 15.31 11.40 41.77
N ILE A 439 15.96 11.44 40.60
CA ILE A 439 17.37 11.86 40.49
C ILE A 439 17.55 13.26 41.10
N ARG A 440 16.73 14.23 40.67
CA ARG A 440 16.80 15.60 41.17
C ARG A 440 16.58 15.70 42.67
N ALA A 441 15.65 14.93 43.22
CA ALA A 441 15.36 14.93 44.65
C ALA A 441 16.53 14.38 45.47
N VAL A 442 17.18 13.31 44.99
CA VAL A 442 18.39 12.75 45.63
C VAL A 442 19.58 13.71 45.53
N GLU A 443 19.77 14.37 44.39
CA GLU A 443 20.83 15.36 44.19
C GLU A 443 20.67 16.58 45.12
N GLU A 444 19.44 17.11 45.22
CA GLU A 444 19.13 18.22 46.11
C GLU A 444 19.32 17.82 47.57
N ALA A 445 18.82 16.64 47.97
CA ALA A 445 19.02 16.13 49.31
C ALA A 445 20.51 15.93 49.65
N ALA A 446 21.36 15.59 48.68
CA ALA A 446 22.78 15.37 48.91
C ALA A 446 23.53 16.65 49.35
N ILE A 447 23.06 17.83 48.91
CA ILE A 447 23.64 19.14 49.25
C ILE A 447 22.86 19.86 50.38
N GLU A 448 21.67 19.38 50.74
CA GLU A 448 20.89 19.92 51.84
C GLU A 448 21.48 19.46 53.19
N HIS A 449 22.18 20.38 53.86
CA HIS A 449 22.86 20.17 55.14
C HIS A 449 22.24 20.94 56.31
N HIS A 450 21.31 21.86 56.06
CA HIS A 450 20.88 22.86 57.03
C HIS A 450 19.42 22.69 57.45
N ASP A 451 18.57 22.13 56.59
CA ASP A 451 17.17 21.82 56.90
C ASP A 451 16.91 20.30 56.87
N PRO A 452 16.93 19.63 58.04
CA PRO A 452 16.63 18.20 58.15
C PRO A 452 15.21 17.83 57.70
N ARG A 453 14.24 18.75 57.81
CA ARG A 453 12.85 18.47 57.43
C ARG A 453 12.70 18.47 55.91
N LEU A 454 13.30 19.46 55.25
CA LEU A 454 13.32 19.50 53.78
C LEU A 454 14.04 18.27 53.22
N ARG A 455 15.16 17.88 53.84
CA ARG A 455 15.91 16.68 53.47
C ARG A 455 15.06 15.41 53.58
N GLU A 456 14.30 15.23 54.67
CA GLU A 456 13.38 14.10 54.82
C GLU A 456 12.27 14.13 53.73
N GLN A 457 11.72 15.31 53.43
CA GLN A 457 10.69 15.46 52.39
C GLN A 457 11.22 15.12 51.00
N LEU A 458 12.45 15.53 50.66
CA LEU A 458 13.08 15.22 49.37
C LEU A 458 13.33 13.73 49.18
N LEU A 459 13.59 12.98 50.27
CA LEU A 459 13.89 11.56 50.23
C LEU A 459 12.68 10.64 50.48
N THR A 460 11.48 11.23 50.50
CA THR A 460 10.21 10.50 50.68
C THR A 460 9.42 10.44 49.37
N PHE A 461 9.18 9.23 48.86
CA PHE A 461 8.46 9.00 47.61
C PHE A 461 7.16 8.23 47.89
N VAL A 462 6.03 8.76 47.41
CA VAL A 462 4.70 8.18 47.66
C VAL A 462 4.06 7.74 46.34
N VAL A 463 3.65 6.47 46.27
CA VAL A 463 2.88 5.89 45.17
C VAL A 463 1.46 5.63 45.65
N ALA A 464 0.47 6.21 44.97
CA ALA A 464 -0.94 6.03 45.28
C ALA A 464 -1.58 4.96 44.39
N GLY A 465 -2.17 3.93 45.01
CA GLY A 465 -2.87 2.83 44.35
C GLY A 465 -2.10 1.52 44.38
N GLY A 466 -2.65 0.49 45.05
CA GLY A 466 -2.06 -0.84 45.17
C GLY A 466 -2.51 -1.85 44.11
N GLY A 467 -2.99 -1.41 42.94
CA GLY A 467 -3.26 -2.31 41.80
C GLY A 467 -1.97 -2.71 41.07
N PHE A 468 -2.08 -3.44 39.94
CA PHE A 468 -0.92 -3.90 39.17
C PHE A 468 0.12 -2.80 38.91
N SER A 469 -0.28 -1.71 38.26
CA SER A 469 0.64 -0.65 37.88
C SER A 469 1.30 0.03 39.08
N GLY A 470 0.56 0.29 40.17
CA GLY A 470 1.14 0.95 41.33
C GLY A 470 2.10 0.06 42.11
N VAL A 471 1.83 -1.24 42.16
CA VAL A 471 2.76 -2.23 42.75
C VAL A 471 4.04 -2.37 41.94
N GLU A 472 3.96 -2.41 40.61
CA GLU A 472 5.14 -2.44 39.75
C GLU A 472 5.94 -1.14 39.84
N VAL A 473 5.25 0.02 39.81
CA VAL A 473 5.89 1.34 39.93
C VAL A 473 6.60 1.48 41.26
N VAL A 474 5.97 1.12 42.40
CA VAL A 474 6.63 1.27 43.71
C VAL A 474 7.83 0.35 43.87
N ALA A 475 7.79 -0.85 43.26
CA ALA A 475 8.90 -1.79 43.29
C ALA A 475 10.11 -1.24 42.51
N GLU A 476 9.90 -0.85 41.25
CA GLU A 476 10.94 -0.27 40.39
C GLU A 476 11.47 1.05 40.96
N LEU A 477 10.60 1.90 41.49
CA LEU A 477 10.95 3.15 42.15
C LEU A 477 11.83 2.92 43.38
N ASN A 478 11.50 1.94 44.22
CA ASN A 478 12.28 1.61 45.42
C ASN A 478 13.68 1.14 45.05
N ASP A 479 13.79 0.23 44.10
CA ASP A 479 15.07 -0.30 43.66
C ASP A 479 15.92 0.81 42.99
N PHE A 480 15.29 1.68 42.22
CA PHE A 480 15.94 2.83 41.57
C PHE A 480 16.43 3.89 42.57
N ALA A 481 15.56 4.37 43.46
CA ALA A 481 15.89 5.42 44.42
C ALA A 481 17.03 4.99 45.35
N ARG A 482 16.94 3.77 45.91
CA ARG A 482 18.02 3.17 46.73
C ARG A 482 19.28 2.92 45.90
N GLY A 483 19.12 2.53 44.64
CA GLY A 483 20.22 2.35 43.69
C GLY A 483 21.03 3.62 43.46
N ILE A 484 20.36 4.74 43.21
CA ILE A 484 21.01 6.05 43.00
C ILE A 484 21.62 6.57 44.29
N ALA A 485 20.90 6.51 45.41
CA ALA A 485 21.38 7.03 46.70
C ALA A 485 22.75 6.47 47.09
N ARG A 486 23.07 5.21 46.72
CA ARG A 486 24.41 4.59 46.93
C ARG A 486 25.57 5.36 46.27
N ARG A 487 25.31 6.23 45.30
CA ARG A 487 26.33 7.07 44.64
C ARG A 487 26.61 8.37 45.39
N TYR A 488 25.81 8.72 46.40
CA TYR A 488 25.93 9.94 47.18
C TYR A 488 26.28 9.57 48.63
N PRO A 489 27.58 9.61 49.01
CA PRO A 489 28.02 9.18 50.34
C PRO A 489 27.40 9.96 51.51
N SER A 490 26.88 11.17 51.25
CA SER A 490 26.19 11.99 52.23
C SER A 490 24.77 11.53 52.54
N ILE A 491 24.21 10.57 51.79
CA ILE A 491 22.85 10.04 51.99
C ILE A 491 22.94 8.64 52.58
N GLU A 492 22.36 8.45 53.75
CA GLU A 492 22.28 7.15 54.39
C GLU A 492 21.12 6.32 53.82
N PRO A 493 21.27 5.01 53.58
CA PRO A 493 20.21 4.17 53.00
C PRO A 493 18.87 4.17 53.77
N ARG A 494 18.91 4.46 55.08
CA ARG A 494 17.72 4.55 55.94
C ARG A 494 16.93 5.85 55.77
N GLU A 495 17.51 6.88 55.16
CA GLU A 495 16.82 8.15 54.88
C GLU A 495 15.84 8.01 53.72
N ILE A 496 16.05 7.03 52.82
CA ILE A 496 15.16 6.79 51.68
C ILE A 496 13.88 6.09 52.14
N ARG A 497 12.76 6.80 52.01
CA ARG A 497 11.42 6.30 52.34
C ARG A 497 10.58 6.18 51.08
N VAL A 498 10.03 4.99 50.85
CA VAL A 498 9.16 4.72 49.70
C VAL A 498 7.86 4.13 50.24
N VAL A 499 6.75 4.80 49.96
CA VAL A 499 5.44 4.51 50.55
C VAL A 499 4.45 4.14 49.45
N LEU A 500 3.78 3.00 49.58
CA LEU A 500 2.60 2.64 48.79
C LEU A 500 1.34 2.89 49.63
N VAL A 501 0.46 3.76 49.15
CA VAL A 501 -0.83 4.05 49.79
C VAL A 501 -1.95 3.43 48.97
N HIS A 502 -2.85 2.69 49.61
CA HIS A 502 -4.00 2.09 48.95
C HIS A 502 -5.25 2.09 49.83
N SER A 503 -6.40 2.37 49.21
CA SER A 503 -7.67 2.52 49.91
C SER A 503 -8.30 1.21 50.38
N GLN A 504 -7.88 0.06 49.84
CA GLN A 504 -8.38 -1.25 50.24
C GLN A 504 -7.48 -1.90 51.31
N ASP A 505 -7.95 -3.01 51.87
CA ASP A 505 -7.27 -3.79 52.91
C ASP A 505 -6.14 -4.70 52.37
N ARG A 506 -5.93 -4.72 51.05
CA ARG A 506 -4.88 -5.49 50.38
C ARG A 506 -4.47 -4.87 49.05
N ILE A 507 -3.22 -5.09 48.66
CA ILE A 507 -2.72 -4.80 47.31
C ILE A 507 -3.06 -5.94 46.32
N LEU A 508 -3.01 -5.64 45.03
CA LEU A 508 -3.34 -6.53 43.92
C LEU A 508 -4.71 -7.22 44.13
N PRO A 509 -5.80 -6.45 44.36
CA PRO A 509 -7.11 -7.03 44.63
C PRO A 509 -7.63 -7.92 43.50
N GLU A 510 -7.08 -7.77 42.29
CA GLU A 510 -7.35 -8.57 41.10
C GLU A 510 -6.75 -9.99 41.16
N LEU A 511 -5.76 -10.22 42.03
CA LEU A 511 -5.15 -11.53 42.24
C LEU A 511 -5.79 -12.26 43.43
N THR A 512 -5.50 -13.56 43.53
CA THR A 512 -5.86 -14.34 44.71
C THR A 512 -5.19 -13.76 45.96
N GLU A 513 -5.88 -13.81 47.10
CA GLU A 513 -5.38 -13.28 48.37
C GLU A 513 -3.97 -13.78 48.72
N LYS A 514 -3.69 -15.06 48.51
CA LYS A 514 -2.37 -15.66 48.76
C LYS A 514 -1.25 -14.95 47.98
N LEU A 515 -1.49 -14.59 46.72
CA LEU A 515 -0.53 -13.89 45.88
C LEU A 515 -0.39 -12.42 46.28
N GLY A 516 -1.49 -11.74 46.62
CA GLY A 516 -1.45 -10.38 47.13
C GLY A 516 -0.64 -10.26 48.43
N ARG A 517 -0.88 -11.15 49.39
CA ARG A 517 -0.11 -11.22 50.66
C ARG A 517 1.36 -11.58 50.43
N PHE A 518 1.64 -12.46 49.47
CA PHE A 518 3.01 -12.81 49.09
C PHE A 518 3.76 -11.59 48.53
N ALA A 519 3.13 -10.81 47.64
CA ALA A 519 3.69 -9.58 47.09
C ALA A 519 3.90 -8.52 48.18
N GLU A 520 2.91 -8.34 49.07
CA GLU A 520 2.99 -7.40 50.20
C GLU A 520 4.19 -7.72 51.09
N ARG A 521 4.40 -9.00 51.43
CA ARG A 521 5.53 -9.45 52.23
C ARG A 521 6.87 -9.11 51.57
N ILE A 522 7.01 -9.41 50.27
CA ILE A 522 8.26 -9.12 49.52
C ILE A 522 8.56 -7.62 49.48
N LEU A 523 7.55 -6.78 49.22
CA LEU A 523 7.73 -5.33 49.17
C LEU A 523 8.16 -4.77 50.53
N ARG A 524 7.55 -5.24 51.62
CA ARG A 524 7.96 -4.85 52.99
C ARG A 524 9.36 -5.31 53.31
N GLU A 525 9.74 -6.54 52.95
CA GLU A 525 11.11 -7.06 53.11
C GLU A 525 12.16 -6.23 52.35
N ARG A 526 11.76 -5.61 51.22
CA ARG A 526 12.60 -4.70 50.42
C ARG A 526 12.56 -3.24 50.90
N GLY A 527 11.89 -2.96 52.01
CA GLY A 527 11.86 -1.64 52.64
C GLY A 527 10.83 -0.67 52.06
N VAL A 528 9.76 -1.17 51.42
CA VAL A 528 8.58 -0.36 51.05
C VAL A 528 7.61 -0.30 52.22
N GLU A 529 7.24 0.92 52.62
CA GLU A 529 6.18 1.18 53.59
C GLU A 529 4.82 1.02 52.91
N ILE A 530 3.95 0.14 53.39
CA ILE A 530 2.62 -0.07 52.78
C ILE A 530 1.54 0.37 53.76
N VAL A 531 0.75 1.36 53.35
CA VAL A 531 -0.39 1.94 54.07
C VAL A 531 -1.68 1.52 53.36
N LEU A 532 -2.53 0.78 54.07
CA LEU A 532 -3.77 0.20 53.57
C LEU A 532 -4.97 0.83 54.28
N GLY A 533 -6.14 0.85 53.63
CA GLY A 533 -7.36 1.44 54.17
C GLY A 533 -7.34 2.98 54.25
N THR A 534 -6.50 3.63 53.45
CA THR A 534 -6.27 5.09 53.47
C THR A 534 -6.54 5.73 52.11
#